data_AF-A0A554JA08-F1
#
_entry.id   AF-A0A554JA08-F1
#
_cell.length_a   1.000
_cell.length_b   1.000
_cell.length_c   1.000
_cell.angle_alpha   90.00
_cell.angle_beta   90.00
_cell.angle_gamma   90.00
#
_symmetry.space_group_name_H-M   'P 1'
#
loop_
_entity.id
_entity.type
_entity.pdbx_description
1 polymer ?
#
loop_
_entity_poly.entity_id
_entity_poly.type
_entity_poly.pdbx_seq_one_letter_code
_entity_poly.pdbx_strand_id
1 'polypeptide(L)'
;MVKKSKKEFYVICQNIRSLFNVGSIFRTADAFGVDRIYLTGITGRPPRKEISKVALGAEEYIPWEYHRQPARLIKALKKEGIRIVALEQVKNKSIDMHKWKPKFPMALILGYEQKGFPKSLIKLADDVVE
;
A
#
# COMPACT_ATOMS: atom_id res chain seq x y z
N MET A 1 13.22 -18.79 20.73
CA MET A 1 12.47 -18.14 19.64
C MET A 1 13.42 -17.30 18.83
N VAL A 2 13.67 -17.65 17.57
CA VAL A 2 14.49 -16.84 16.67
C VAL A 2 13.70 -15.55 16.36
N LYS A 3 14.21 -14.39 16.79
CA LYS A 3 13.73 -13.09 16.28
C LYS A 3 14.03 -13.09 14.78
N LYS A 4 13.07 -13.50 13.95
CA LYS A 4 13.11 -13.20 12.52
C LYS A 4 13.25 -11.68 12.42
N SER A 5 14.28 -11.18 11.74
CA SER A 5 14.36 -9.76 11.38
C SER A 5 13.18 -9.47 10.44
N LYS A 6 12.02 -9.15 11.01
CA LYS A 6 10.81 -8.90 10.25
C LYS A 6 11.08 -7.65 9.42
N LYS A 7 11.23 -7.83 8.11
CA LYS A 7 11.28 -6.71 7.16
C LYS A 7 9.88 -6.11 7.15
N GLU A 8 9.65 -5.10 7.99
CA GLU A 8 8.31 -4.52 8.15
C GLU A 8 7.82 -3.94 6.83
N PHE A 9 6.79 -4.58 6.27
CA PHE A 9 6.27 -4.28 4.95
C PHE A 9 4.79 -3.92 5.01
N TYR A 10 4.48 -2.70 4.59
CA TYR A 10 3.14 -2.15 4.61
C TYR A 10 2.63 -1.86 3.20
N VAL A 11 1.32 -1.87 3.02
CA VAL A 11 0.68 -1.48 1.76
C VAL A 11 -0.34 -0.38 2.02
N ILE A 12 -0.32 0.69 1.22
CA ILE A 12 -1.30 1.78 1.28
C ILE A 12 -2.14 1.75 0.00
N CYS A 13 -3.44 1.49 0.12
CA CYS A 13 -4.39 1.49 -0.99
C CYS A 13 -5.09 2.85 -1.07
N GLN A 14 -4.66 3.69 -2.00
CA GLN A 14 -5.16 5.05 -2.17
C GLN A 14 -6.20 5.14 -3.28
N ASN A 15 -7.44 5.45 -2.89
CA ASN A 15 -8.58 5.62 -3.80
C ASN A 15 -8.87 4.41 -4.71
N ILE A 16 -8.63 3.18 -4.26
CA ILE A 16 -8.94 1.97 -5.03
C ILE A 16 -10.47 1.77 -5.05
N ARG A 17 -11.10 2.01 -6.20
CA ARG A 17 -12.57 1.96 -6.32
C ARG A 17 -13.11 0.54 -6.46
N SER A 18 -12.38 -0.31 -7.17
CA SER A 18 -12.79 -1.68 -7.44
C SER A 18 -12.71 -2.52 -6.16
N LEU A 19 -13.86 -2.98 -5.66
CA LEU A 19 -13.92 -3.91 -4.52
C LEU A 19 -13.20 -5.23 -4.83
N PHE A 20 -13.23 -5.66 -6.10
CA PHE A 20 -12.47 -6.80 -6.57
C PHE A 20 -10.96 -6.58 -6.42
N ASN A 21 -10.46 -5.39 -6.75
CA ASN A 21 -9.04 -5.07 -6.62
C ASN A 21 -8.63 -4.94 -5.14
N VAL A 22 -9.50 -4.37 -4.29
CA VAL A 22 -9.27 -4.39 -2.83
C VAL A 22 -9.13 -5.83 -2.33
N GLY A 23 -10.05 -6.73 -2.68
CA GLY A 23 -9.96 -8.13 -2.29
C GLY A 23 -8.72 -8.85 -2.84
N SER A 24 -8.35 -8.58 -4.10
CA SER A 24 -7.13 -9.12 -4.71
C SER A 24 -5.87 -8.64 -3.99
N ILE A 25 -5.84 -7.38 -3.54
CA ILE A 25 -4.73 -6.83 -2.76
C ILE A 25 -4.62 -7.51 -1.40
N PHE A 26 -5.73 -7.71 -0.68
CA PHE A 26 -5.72 -8.49 0.58
C PHE A 26 -5.16 -9.90 0.36
N ARG A 27 -5.64 -10.62 -0.66
CA ARG A 27 -5.16 -11.97 -0.96
C ARG A 27 -3.67 -12.00 -1.34
N THR A 28 -3.22 -11.02 -2.11
CA THR A 28 -1.81 -10.90 -2.50
C THR A 28 -0.95 -10.57 -1.28
N ALA A 29 -1.41 -9.65 -0.44
CA ALA A 29 -0.72 -9.24 0.78
C ALA A 29 -0.47 -10.42 1.75
N ASP A 30 -1.42 -11.35 1.85
CA ASP A 30 -1.27 -12.59 2.63
C ASP A 30 -0.10 -13.44 2.09
N ALA A 31 -0.09 -13.68 0.78
CA ALA A 31 0.92 -14.50 0.12
C ALA A 31 2.34 -13.89 0.21
N PHE A 32 2.46 -12.56 0.26
CA PHE A 32 3.73 -11.85 0.34
C PHE A 32 4.14 -11.45 1.76
N GLY A 33 3.34 -11.80 2.79
CA GLY A 33 3.67 -11.53 4.19
C GLY A 33 3.67 -10.04 4.54
N VAL A 34 2.74 -9.26 3.98
CA VAL A 34 2.51 -7.86 4.35
C VAL A 34 2.04 -7.79 5.81
N ASP A 35 2.66 -6.90 6.59
CA ASP A 35 2.37 -6.75 8.02
C ASP A 35 1.08 -5.97 8.30
N ARG A 36 0.74 -5.00 7.43
CA ARG A 36 -0.49 -4.21 7.54
C ARG A 36 -0.89 -3.53 6.23
N ILE A 37 -2.20 -3.41 6.01
CA ILE A 37 -2.78 -2.66 4.91
C ILE A 37 -3.46 -1.38 5.42
N TYR A 38 -3.21 -0.25 4.77
CA TYR A 38 -3.89 1.01 5.02
C TYR A 38 -4.80 1.35 3.85
N LEU A 39 -6.11 1.41 4.09
CA LEU A 39 -7.10 1.83 3.10
C LEU A 39 -7.31 3.34 3.24
N THR A 40 -7.27 4.08 2.13
CA THR A 40 -7.31 5.55 2.20
C THR A 40 -8.21 6.22 1.17
N GLY A 41 -8.71 7.41 1.51
CA GLY A 41 -9.61 8.17 0.66
C GLY A 41 -10.93 7.45 0.38
N ILE A 42 -11.25 7.22 -0.90
CA ILE A 42 -12.50 6.55 -1.31
C ILE A 42 -12.40 5.02 -1.37
N THR A 43 -11.26 4.43 -0.99
CA THR A 43 -11.04 2.98 -1.08
C THR A 43 -12.15 2.20 -0.37
N GLY A 44 -12.73 1.21 -1.08
CA GLY A 44 -13.69 0.29 -0.50
C GLY A 44 -13.07 -0.55 0.63
N ARG A 45 -13.85 -0.93 1.63
CA ARG A 45 -13.33 -1.51 2.88
C ARG A 45 -14.15 -2.72 3.30
N PRO A 46 -13.54 -3.75 3.93
CA PRO A 46 -14.28 -4.77 4.65
C PRO A 46 -15.10 -4.16 5.81
N PRO A 47 -16.18 -4.83 6.28
CA PRO A 47 -16.75 -6.05 5.70
C PRO A 47 -17.62 -5.74 4.46
N ARG A 48 -17.37 -6.45 3.34
CA ARG A 48 -18.17 -6.41 2.11
C ARG A 48 -18.03 -7.73 1.36
N LYS A 49 -19.15 -8.33 0.94
CA LYS A 49 -19.19 -9.66 0.29
C LYS A 49 -18.32 -9.73 -0.97
N GLU A 50 -18.26 -8.65 -1.73
CA GLU A 50 -17.48 -8.54 -2.97
C GLU A 50 -15.97 -8.56 -2.70
N ILE A 51 -15.54 -7.97 -1.58
CA ILE A 51 -14.13 -8.04 -1.14
C ILE A 51 -13.85 -9.45 -0.64
N SER A 52 -14.68 -9.96 0.27
CA SER A 52 -14.48 -11.26 0.93
C SER A 52 -14.44 -12.43 -0.05
N LYS A 53 -15.27 -12.40 -1.10
CA LYS A 53 -15.26 -13.42 -2.16
C LYS A 53 -13.90 -13.54 -2.87
N VAL A 54 -13.12 -12.46 -2.93
CA VAL A 54 -11.84 -12.42 -3.63
C VAL A 54 -10.66 -12.54 -2.65
N ALA A 55 -10.77 -11.92 -1.48
CA ALA A 55 -9.76 -11.95 -0.42
C ALA A 55 -9.62 -13.33 0.23
N LEU A 56 -10.67 -14.17 0.17
CA LEU A 56 -10.69 -15.53 0.71
C LEU A 56 -10.34 -15.60 2.21
N GLY A 57 -10.78 -14.61 2.98
CA GLY A 57 -10.55 -14.54 4.42
C GLY A 57 -9.27 -13.80 4.81
N ALA A 58 -8.41 -13.41 3.87
CA ALA A 58 -7.20 -12.64 4.16
C ALA A 58 -7.51 -11.32 4.88
N GLU A 59 -8.66 -10.71 4.62
CA GLU A 59 -9.12 -9.48 5.26
C GLU A 59 -9.43 -9.61 6.75
N GLU A 60 -9.58 -10.84 7.26
CA GLU A 60 -9.84 -11.14 8.67
C GLU A 60 -8.54 -11.30 9.48
N TYR A 61 -7.43 -11.68 8.83
CA TYR A 61 -6.17 -11.97 9.51
C TYR A 61 -5.07 -10.95 9.25
N ILE A 62 -5.07 -10.28 8.09
CA ILE A 62 -4.15 -9.18 7.83
C ILE A 62 -4.64 -7.93 8.56
N PRO A 63 -3.84 -7.36 9.49
CA PRO A 63 -4.20 -6.11 10.13
C PRO A 63 -4.44 -5.01 9.08
N TRP A 64 -5.54 -4.29 9.19
CA TRP A 64 -5.79 -3.15 8.31
C TRP A 64 -6.48 -2.00 9.03
N GLU A 65 -6.25 -0.78 8.54
CA GLU A 65 -6.85 0.44 9.07
C GLU A 65 -7.32 1.35 7.94
N TYR A 66 -8.32 2.18 8.23
CA TYR A 66 -8.79 3.19 7.28
C TYR A 66 -8.38 4.60 7.71
N HIS A 67 -7.79 5.35 6.78
CA HIS A 67 -7.52 6.78 6.96
C HIS A 67 -8.11 7.61 5.83
N ARG A 68 -8.95 8.58 6.17
CA ARG A 68 -9.55 9.47 5.17
C ARG A 68 -8.53 10.32 4.40
N GLN A 69 -7.42 10.70 5.05
CA GLN A 69 -6.42 11.59 4.46
C GLN A 69 -5.05 10.89 4.31
N PRO A 70 -4.66 10.46 3.10
CA PRO A 70 -3.41 9.71 2.87
C PRO A 70 -2.18 10.52 3.27
N ALA A 71 -2.15 11.83 3.01
CA ALA A 71 -1.01 12.67 3.35
C ALA A 71 -0.74 12.74 4.87
N ARG A 72 -1.77 12.64 5.70
CA ARG A 72 -1.59 12.59 7.17
C ARG A 72 -1.00 11.25 7.60
N LEU A 73 -1.53 10.15 7.08
CA LEU A 73 -1.01 8.80 7.31
C LEU A 73 0.47 8.71 6.89
N ILE A 74 0.79 9.11 5.67
CA ILE A 74 2.15 9.08 5.13
C ILE A 74 3.12 9.86 6.04
N LYS A 75 2.73 11.05 6.49
CA LYS A 75 3.55 11.84 7.42
C LYS A 75 3.74 11.16 8.78
N ALA A 76 2.73 10.44 9.28
CA ALA A 76 2.85 9.68 10.52
C ALA A 76 3.83 8.51 10.35
N LEU A 77 3.65 7.69 9.31
CA LEU A 77 4.54 6.56 9.00
C LEU A 77 5.99 7.00 8.81
N LYS A 78 6.23 8.13 8.12
CA LYS A 78 7.59 8.68 7.97
C LYS A 78 8.21 9.09 9.30
N LYS A 79 7.44 9.59 10.27
CA LYS A 79 7.94 9.91 11.63
C LYS A 79 8.35 8.66 12.40
N GLU A 80 7.78 7.51 12.07
CA GLU A 80 8.15 6.19 12.59
C GLU A 80 9.34 5.57 11.84
N GLY A 81 9.93 6.28 10.89
CA GLY A 81 11.07 5.80 10.10
C GLY A 81 10.69 4.91 8.92
N ILE A 82 9.40 4.78 8.61
CA ILE A 82 8.90 3.97 7.49
C ILE A 82 9.11 4.71 6.17
N ARG A 83 9.81 4.08 5.22
CA ARG A 83 10.02 4.61 3.87
C ARG A 83 8.75 4.48 3.03
N ILE A 84 8.48 5.47 2.21
CA ILE A 84 7.28 5.51 1.37
C ILE A 84 7.68 5.31 -0.08
N VAL A 85 7.18 4.25 -0.70
CA VAL A 85 7.50 3.89 -2.09
C VAL A 85 6.22 3.97 -2.91
N ALA A 86 6.18 4.84 -3.91
CA ALA A 86 5.02 4.96 -4.79
C ALA A 86 5.19 4.11 -6.04
N LEU A 87 4.23 3.22 -6.30
CA LEU A 87 4.15 2.48 -7.57
C LEU A 87 3.39 3.34 -8.58
N GLU A 88 4.11 4.03 -9.45
CA GLU A 88 3.54 5.00 -10.40
C GLU A 88 4.50 5.30 -11.55
N GLN A 89 3.95 5.56 -12.73
CA GLN A 89 4.72 6.03 -13.89
C GLN A 89 4.82 7.56 -13.88
N VAL A 90 5.97 8.09 -13.46
CA VAL A 90 6.28 9.51 -13.47
C VAL A 90 7.47 9.74 -14.38
N LYS A 91 7.20 10.35 -15.55
CA LYS A 91 8.22 10.65 -16.56
C LYS A 91 9.46 11.31 -15.94
N ASN A 92 10.63 10.75 -16.24
CA ASN A 92 11.95 11.18 -15.75
C ASN A 92 12.14 11.16 -14.23
N LYS A 93 11.29 10.42 -13.48
CA LYS A 93 11.41 10.28 -12.02
C LYS A 93 11.33 8.83 -11.53
N SER A 94 10.52 8.00 -12.18
CA SER A 94 10.36 6.59 -11.79
C SER A 94 11.65 5.80 -11.98
N ILE A 95 11.93 4.93 -11.01
CA ILE A 95 13.02 3.97 -11.04
C ILE A 95 12.47 2.64 -11.56
N ASP A 96 13.12 2.08 -12.56
CA ASP A 96 12.85 0.73 -13.07
C ASP A 96 12.87 -0.30 -11.93
N MET A 97 11.75 -0.98 -11.71
CA MET A 97 11.59 -1.95 -10.62
C MET A 97 12.64 -3.08 -10.64
N HIS A 98 13.21 -3.42 -11.81
CA HIS A 98 14.24 -4.45 -11.93
C HIS A 98 15.61 -3.98 -11.42
N LYS A 99 15.83 -2.67 -11.32
CA LYS A 99 17.07 -2.05 -10.81
C LYS A 99 16.91 -1.53 -9.39
N TRP A 100 15.67 -1.33 -8.96
CA TRP A 100 15.36 -0.83 -7.63
C TRP A 100 15.61 -1.89 -6.54
N LYS A 101 16.16 -1.47 -5.41
CA LYS A 101 16.41 -2.35 -4.25
C LYS A 101 15.60 -1.86 -3.05
N PRO A 102 14.61 -2.64 -2.57
CA PRO A 102 13.77 -2.22 -1.45
C PRO A 102 14.59 -2.11 -0.16
N LYS A 103 14.29 -1.05 0.61
CA LYS A 103 14.84 -0.81 1.94
C LYS A 103 13.70 -0.80 2.95
N PHE A 104 13.79 -1.64 3.97
CA PHE A 104 12.79 -1.78 5.03
C PHE A 104 13.21 -1.01 6.29
N PRO A 105 12.28 -0.55 7.13
CA PRO A 105 10.82 -0.67 7.00
C PRO A 105 10.26 0.19 5.86
N MET A 106 9.24 -0.30 5.14
CA MET A 106 8.62 0.46 4.04
C MET A 106 7.13 0.24 3.87
N ALA A 107 6.46 1.24 3.31
CA ALA A 107 5.09 1.20 2.82
C ALA A 107 5.06 1.42 1.31
N LEU A 108 4.51 0.46 0.58
CA LEU A 108 4.22 0.59 -0.86
C LEU A 108 2.83 1.24 -1.02
N ILE A 109 2.76 2.41 -1.63
CA ILE A 109 1.49 3.06 -1.95
C ILE A 109 1.06 2.72 -3.38
N LEU A 110 -0.17 2.21 -3.50
CA LEU A 110 -0.85 1.83 -4.73
C LEU A 110 -1.99 2.84 -5.01
N GLY A 111 -2.06 3.31 -6.25
CA GLY A 111 -2.88 4.46 -6.64
C GLY A 111 -4.12 4.11 -7.46
N TYR A 112 -4.87 5.15 -7.82
CA TYR A 112 -6.09 5.06 -8.62
C TYR A 112 -5.79 4.74 -10.09
N GLU A 113 -6.42 3.70 -10.64
CA GLU A 113 -6.04 3.12 -11.94
C GLU A 113 -6.18 4.09 -13.13
N GLN A 114 -6.98 5.15 -13.03
CA GLN A 114 -7.28 6.05 -14.16
C GLN A 114 -6.61 7.43 -14.10
N LYS A 115 -6.31 7.96 -12.91
CA LYS A 115 -5.78 9.34 -12.77
C LYS A 115 -4.43 9.40 -12.04
N GLY A 116 -3.88 8.25 -11.66
CA GLY A 116 -2.64 8.16 -10.90
C GLY A 116 -2.70 8.92 -9.57
N PHE A 117 -1.53 9.20 -9.01
CA PHE A 117 -1.42 9.98 -7.78
C PHE A 117 -1.46 11.50 -8.00
N PRO A 118 -2.10 12.26 -7.09
CA PRO A 118 -1.87 13.68 -6.97
C PRO A 118 -0.37 14.00 -6.80
N LYS A 119 0.12 15.03 -7.49
CA LYS A 119 1.52 15.50 -7.37
C LYS A 119 1.95 15.72 -5.92
N SER A 120 1.03 16.13 -5.05
CA SER A 120 1.28 16.33 -3.62
C SER A 120 1.65 15.04 -2.90
N LEU A 121 1.09 13.88 -3.27
CA LEU A 121 1.46 12.58 -2.71
C LEU A 121 2.78 12.07 -3.26
N ILE A 122 3.03 12.24 -4.56
CA ILE A 122 4.32 11.90 -5.19
C ILE A 122 5.50 12.67 -4.59
N LYS A 123 5.27 13.88 -4.06
CA LYS A 123 6.28 14.66 -3.33
C LYS A 123 6.59 14.11 -1.94
N LEU A 124 5.72 13.29 -1.35
CA LEU A 124 5.92 12.70 -0.03
C LEU A 124 6.64 11.34 -0.11
N ALA A 125 6.62 10.69 -1.27
CA ALA A 125 7.31 9.44 -1.52
C ALA A 125 8.83 9.63 -1.47
N ASP A 126 9.52 8.68 -0.84
CA ASP A 126 10.97 8.59 -0.81
C ASP A 126 11.51 8.04 -2.14
N ASP A 127 10.80 7.06 -2.71
CA ASP A 127 11.11 6.47 -4.01
C ASP A 127 9.82 6.39 -4.86
N VAL A 128 9.94 6.52 -6.18
CA VAL A 128 8.88 6.26 -7.14
C VAL A 128 9.38 5.15 -8.07
N VAL A 129 8.61 4.08 -8.23
CA VAL A 129 9.00 2.89 -8.99
C VAL A 129 7.95 2.55 -10.04
N GLU A 130 8.39 2.04 -11.18
CA GLU A 130 7.53 1.57 -12.27
C GLU A 130 7.98 0.24 -12.86
#